data_AF-A0A973SW22-F1
#
_entry.id   AF-A0A973SW22-F1
#
_cell.length_a   1.000
_cell.length_b   1.000
_cell.length_c   1.000
_cell.angle_alpha   90.00
_cell.angle_beta   90.00
_cell.angle_gamma   90.00
#
_symmetry.space_group_name_H-M   'P 1'
#
loop_
_entity.id
_entity.type
_entity.pdbx_description
1 polymer ?
#
loop_
_entity_poly.entity_id
_entity_poly.type
_entity_poly.pdbx_seq_one_letter_code
_entity_poly.pdbx_strand_id
1 'polypeptide(L)'
;MLYASKLDLLMAVNTDEHLTWHGPHRSRPLRDVTVFPRLEEPLKIWLGTGGSPDSVRRAVELGLPMFLGILGGTPGHWAQYGRAYRHAWAAPGHPAERADIAVAVHGFVAEPTPGPGRRTWSTSTA
;
A
#
# COMPACT_ATOMS: atom_id res chain seq x y z
N MET A 1 -3.41 -15.57 -9.09
CA MET A 1 -4.49 -14.61 -8.75
C MET A 1 -4.33 -13.33 -9.57
N LEU A 2 -5.45 -12.69 -9.94
CA LEU A 2 -5.48 -11.49 -10.81
C LEU A 2 -4.66 -10.31 -10.27
N TYR A 3 -4.78 -10.00 -8.98
CA TYR A 3 -4.12 -8.87 -8.34
C TYR A 3 -2.59 -8.92 -8.48
N ALA A 4 -1.96 -10.04 -8.09
CA ALA A 4 -0.51 -10.19 -8.14
C ALA A 4 0.03 -10.04 -9.57
N SER A 5 -0.66 -10.64 -10.55
CA SER A 5 -0.26 -10.55 -11.96
C SER A 5 -0.37 -9.13 -12.52
N LYS A 6 -1.37 -8.34 -12.09
CA LYS A 6 -1.52 -6.95 -12.54
C LYS A 6 -0.58 -5.99 -11.81
N LEU A 7 -0.29 -6.24 -10.52
CA LEU A 7 0.69 -5.48 -9.75
C LEU A 7 2.09 -5.66 -10.34
N ASP A 8 2.46 -6.89 -10.66
CA ASP A 8 3.73 -7.22 -11.32
C ASP A 8 3.88 -6.48 -12.66
N LEU A 9 2.85 -6.52 -13.51
CA LEU A 9 2.83 -5.76 -14.76
C LEU A 9 2.95 -4.24 -14.52
N LEU A 10 2.22 -3.70 -13.53
CA LEU A 10 2.29 -2.27 -13.20
C LEU A 10 3.70 -1.87 -12.75
N MET A 11 4.34 -2.68 -11.91
CA MET A 11 5.71 -2.44 -11.46
C MET A 11 6.69 -2.48 -12.63
N ALA A 12 6.57 -3.45 -13.53
CA ALA A 12 7.42 -3.55 -14.71
C ALA A 12 7.24 -2.36 -15.67
N VAL A 13 6.00 -1.93 -15.92
CA VAL A 13 5.72 -0.71 -16.72
C VAL A 13 6.32 0.55 -16.08
N ASN A 14 6.36 0.60 -14.75
CA ASN A 14 6.84 1.76 -14.01
C ASN A 14 8.37 1.92 -14.09
N THR A 15 9.11 0.81 -14.21
CA THR A 15 10.58 0.82 -14.25
C THR A 15 11.14 0.72 -15.68
N ASP A 16 10.50 -0.06 -16.54
CA ASP A 16 11.08 -0.44 -17.83
C ASP A 16 10.47 0.38 -18.97
N GLU A 17 11.31 1.07 -19.73
CA GLU A 17 10.87 1.81 -20.93
C GLU A 17 10.49 0.86 -22.08
N HIS A 18 11.21 -0.25 -22.21
CA HIS A 18 11.03 -1.27 -23.24
C HIS A 18 10.59 -2.58 -22.60
N LEU A 19 9.29 -2.75 -22.47
CA LEU A 19 8.70 -3.84 -21.71
C LEU A 19 8.42 -5.06 -22.58
N THR A 20 9.02 -6.19 -22.20
CA THR A 20 8.59 -7.53 -22.61
C THR A 20 8.01 -8.24 -21.40
N TRP A 21 6.72 -8.59 -21.46
CA TRP A 21 6.02 -9.15 -20.30
C TRP A 21 4.96 -10.16 -20.72
N HIS A 22 4.84 -11.24 -19.94
CA HIS A 22 3.82 -12.25 -20.11
C HIS A 22 3.28 -12.67 -18.75
N GLY A 23 1.97 -12.84 -18.65
CA GLY A 23 1.35 -13.26 -17.40
C GLY A 23 -0.03 -13.86 -17.60
N PRO A 24 -0.55 -14.53 -16.57
CA PRO A 24 -1.68 -15.46 -16.70
C PRO A 24 -3.02 -14.80 -17.09
N HIS A 25 -3.15 -13.47 -16.97
CA HIS A 25 -4.40 -12.76 -17.23
C HIS A 25 -4.35 -11.84 -18.46
N ARG A 26 -3.30 -11.93 -19.27
CA ARG A 26 -3.18 -11.20 -20.53
C ARG A 26 -3.02 -12.20 -21.66
N SER A 27 -4.03 -12.30 -22.53
CA SER A 27 -4.06 -13.29 -23.62
C SER A 27 -2.91 -13.10 -24.63
N ARG A 28 -2.58 -11.85 -24.96
CA ARG A 28 -1.42 -11.52 -25.79
C ARG A 28 -0.24 -11.14 -24.88
N PRO A 29 1.00 -11.61 -25.11
CA PRO A 29 2.18 -11.08 -24.42
C PRO A 29 2.53 -9.66 -24.91
N LEU A 30 3.21 -8.89 -24.07
CA LEU A 30 3.92 -7.68 -24.46
C LEU A 30 5.32 -8.06 -24.93
N ARG A 31 5.77 -7.47 -26.03
CA ARG A 31 7.08 -7.71 -26.61
C ARG A 31 7.64 -6.37 -27.05
N ASP A 32 8.69 -5.94 -26.36
CA ASP A 32 9.41 -4.69 -26.62
C ASP A 32 8.47 -3.49 -26.83
N VAL A 33 7.56 -3.27 -25.88
CA VAL A 33 6.61 -2.16 -25.95
C VAL A 33 7.01 -1.02 -25.04
N THR A 34 6.74 0.20 -25.48
CA THR A 34 6.80 1.38 -24.62
C THR A 34 5.38 1.85 -24.30
N VAL A 35 5.10 2.05 -23.02
CA VAL A 35 3.82 2.59 -22.53
C VAL A 35 3.96 4.10 -22.36
N PHE A 36 3.08 4.86 -23.02
CA PHE A 36 3.06 6.32 -22.97
C PHE A 36 1.81 6.85 -22.24
N PRO A 37 1.90 8.05 -21.63
CA PRO A 37 3.08 8.90 -21.50
C PRO A 37 4.12 8.36 -20.49
N ARG A 38 5.38 8.76 -20.63
CA ARG A 38 6.45 8.44 -19.68
C ARG A 38 6.61 9.55 -18.66
N LEU A 39 6.91 9.16 -17.43
CA LEU A 39 7.24 10.06 -16.33
C LEU A 39 8.75 10.15 -16.22
N GLU A 40 9.25 11.33 -15.83
CA GLU A 40 10.69 11.54 -15.58
C GLU A 40 11.19 10.68 -14.41
N GLU A 41 10.36 10.51 -13.39
CA GLU A 41 10.63 9.64 -12.24
C GLU A 41 9.58 8.53 -12.12
N PRO A 42 9.97 7.32 -11.67
CA PRO A 42 9.01 6.24 -11.44
C PRO A 42 7.96 6.62 -10.39
N LEU A 43 6.71 6.16 -10.59
CA LEU A 43 5.65 6.31 -9.61
C LEU A 43 5.99 5.60 -8.31
N LYS A 44 5.72 6.25 -7.18
CA LYS A 44 5.70 5.59 -5.88
C LYS A 44 4.42 4.74 -5.75
N ILE A 45 4.56 3.43 -5.93
CA ILE A 45 3.46 2.46 -5.85
C ILE A 45 3.29 1.99 -4.41
N TRP A 46 2.09 2.12 -3.84
CA TRP A 46 1.77 1.65 -2.49
C TRP A 46 0.97 0.35 -2.52
N LEU A 47 1.29 -0.58 -1.63
CA LEU A 47 0.48 -1.78 -1.44
C LEU A 47 -0.56 -1.54 -0.33
N GLY A 48 -1.83 -1.50 -0.73
CA GLY A 48 -2.97 -1.37 0.18
C GLY A 48 -3.28 -2.67 0.95
N THR A 49 -3.47 -2.56 2.26
CA THR A 49 -3.90 -3.67 3.12
C THR A 49 -4.95 -3.23 4.13
N GLY A 50 -5.92 -4.10 4.41
CA GLY A 50 -6.86 -3.97 5.53
C GLY A 50 -6.37 -4.64 6.82
N GLY A 51 -5.08 -4.96 6.92
CA GLY A 51 -4.51 -5.68 8.07
C GLY A 51 -4.32 -7.19 7.84
N SER A 52 -4.29 -7.68 6.59
CA SER A 52 -3.93 -9.08 6.35
C SER A 52 -2.41 -9.30 6.47
N PRO A 53 -1.95 -10.30 7.27
CA PRO A 53 -0.52 -10.64 7.36
C PRO A 53 0.12 -10.96 6.01
N ASP A 54 -0.61 -11.62 5.10
CA ASP A 54 -0.09 -11.97 3.77
C ASP A 54 0.13 -10.73 2.89
N SER A 55 -0.76 -9.74 3.00
CA SER A 55 -0.57 -8.47 2.29
C SER A 55 0.62 -7.68 2.83
N VAL A 56 0.84 -7.70 4.16
CA VAL A 56 2.02 -7.10 4.79
C VAL A 56 3.30 -7.77 4.28
N ARG A 57 3.34 -9.11 4.27
CA ARG A 57 4.49 -9.88 3.78
C ARG A 57 4.77 -9.57 2.32
N ARG A 58 3.74 -9.51 1.47
CA ARG A 58 3.89 -9.17 0.05
C ARG A 58 4.45 -7.77 -0.17
N ALA A 59 4.02 -6.78 0.61
CA ALA A 59 4.58 -5.42 0.50
C ALA A 59 6.09 -5.43 0.76
N VAL A 60 6.52 -6.19 1.78
CA VAL A 60 7.93 -6.38 2.11
C VAL A 60 8.68 -7.13 1.02
N GLU A 61 8.17 -8.27 0.55
CA GLU A 61 8.80 -9.07 -0.52
C GLU A 61 9.01 -8.29 -1.82
N LEU A 62 8.10 -7.36 -2.13
CA LEU A 62 8.15 -6.54 -3.34
C LEU A 62 8.89 -5.21 -3.13
N GLY A 63 9.37 -4.92 -1.93
CA GLY A 63 10.01 -3.64 -1.60
C GLY A 63 9.09 -2.43 -1.80
N LEU A 64 7.79 -2.59 -1.53
CA LEU A 64 6.78 -1.53 -1.67
C LEU A 64 6.41 -0.90 -0.33
N PRO A 65 6.19 0.43 -0.29
CA PRO A 65 5.62 1.09 0.87
C PRO A 65 4.18 0.61 1.14
N MET A 66 3.79 0.55 2.41
CA MET A 66 2.52 -0.02 2.85
C MET A 66 1.45 1.05 3.11
N PHE A 67 0.25 0.85 2.60
CA PHE A 67 -0.91 1.71 2.89
C PHE A 67 -1.95 0.91 3.70
N LEU A 68 -2.22 1.32 4.94
CA LEU A 68 -3.09 0.61 5.86
C LEU A 68 -4.46 1.32 6.00
N GLY A 69 -5.53 0.62 5.65
CA GLY A 69 -6.91 1.10 5.87
C GLY A 69 -7.37 0.83 7.30
N ILE A 70 -7.65 1.88 8.07
CA ILE A 70 -8.14 1.80 9.45
C ILE A 70 -9.60 2.25 9.50
N LEU A 71 -10.51 1.29 9.72
CA LEU A 71 -11.96 1.54 9.72
C LEU A 71 -12.56 1.68 11.13
N GLY A 72 -11.91 1.16 12.16
CA GLY A 72 -12.39 1.21 13.55
C GLY A 72 -11.43 0.50 14.50
N GLY A 73 -11.75 0.50 15.81
CA GLY A 73 -10.90 -0.10 16.84
C GLY A 73 -9.86 0.87 17.42
N THR A 74 -8.84 0.34 18.08
CA THR A 74 -7.85 1.16 18.81
C THR A 74 -6.57 1.37 18.00
N PRO A 75 -5.88 2.52 18.15
CA PRO A 75 -4.57 2.73 17.53
C PRO A 75 -3.54 1.64 17.85
N GLY A 76 -3.57 1.11 19.08
CA GLY A 76 -2.67 0.05 19.53
C GLY A 76 -2.84 -1.25 18.73
N HIS A 77 -4.09 -1.61 18.41
CA HIS A 77 -4.38 -2.76 17.56
C HIS A 77 -3.76 -2.60 16.17
N TRP A 78 -3.91 -1.44 15.53
CA TRP A 78 -3.38 -1.23 14.17
C TRP A 78 -1.86 -1.04 14.13
N ALA A 79 -1.28 -0.48 15.18
CA ALA A 79 0.17 -0.27 15.29
C ALA A 79 0.97 -1.59 15.18
N GLN A 80 0.37 -2.74 15.50
CA GLN A 80 1.03 -4.05 15.36
C GLN A 80 1.40 -4.37 13.90
N TYR A 81 0.58 -3.96 12.93
CA TYR A 81 0.85 -4.19 11.50
C TYR A 81 2.01 -3.33 11.01
N GLY A 82 2.08 -2.07 11.45
CA GLY A 82 3.21 -1.21 11.14
C GLY A 82 4.52 -1.71 11.74
N ARG A 83 4.48 -2.24 12.97
CA ARG A 83 5.64 -2.91 13.59
C ARG A 83 6.05 -4.16 12.83
N ALA A 84 5.09 -5.02 12.47
CA ALA A 84 5.34 -6.24 11.70
C ALA A 84 5.96 -5.93 10.33
N TYR A 85 5.43 -4.94 9.61
CA TYR A 85 5.98 -4.48 8.33
C TYR A 85 7.44 -4.03 8.47
N ARG A 86 7.74 -3.12 9.41
CA ARG A 86 9.12 -2.63 9.60
C ARG A 86 10.08 -3.72 10.05
N HIS A 87 9.65 -4.62 10.93
CA HIS A 87 10.46 -5.76 11.35
C HIS A 87 10.78 -6.68 10.16
N ALA A 88 9.78 -7.01 9.35
CA ALA A 88 9.96 -7.85 8.18
C ALA A 88 10.79 -7.15 7.08
N TRP A 89 10.69 -5.82 6.94
CA TRP A 89 11.46 -5.03 5.95
C TRP A 89 12.98 -5.18 6.08
N ALA A 90 13.49 -5.49 7.27
CA ALA A 90 14.92 -5.66 7.48
C ALA A 90 15.50 -6.91 6.79
N ALA A 91 14.67 -7.93 6.48
CA ALA A 91 15.15 -9.21 5.98
C ALA A 91 15.53 -9.23 4.48
N PRO A 92 14.76 -8.62 3.54
CA PRO A 92 15.06 -8.70 2.11
C PRO A 92 16.19 -7.79 1.63
N GLY A 93 16.72 -6.91 2.49
CA GLY A 93 17.78 -5.97 2.13
C GLY A 93 17.30 -4.76 1.32
N HIS A 94 16.00 -4.44 1.32
CA HIS A 94 15.50 -3.21 0.71
C HIS A 94 16.01 -1.96 1.47
N PRO A 95 16.18 -0.82 0.78
CA PRO A 95 16.61 0.41 1.44
C PRO A 95 15.63 0.81 2.55
N ALA A 96 16.17 1.14 3.73
CA ALA A 96 15.36 1.39 4.92
C ALA A 96 14.47 2.63 4.77
N GLU A 97 14.93 3.63 4.01
CA GLU A 97 14.22 4.85 3.69
C GLU A 97 12.97 4.64 2.81
N ARG A 98 12.83 3.45 2.21
CA ARG A 98 11.64 3.09 1.41
C ARG A 98 10.56 2.36 2.21
N ALA A 99 10.80 2.09 3.50
CA ALA A 99 9.86 1.42 4.40
C ALA A 99 8.74 2.33 4.91
N ASP A 100 8.11 3.08 4.00
CA ASP A 100 7.06 4.03 4.38
C ASP A 100 5.75 3.34 4.73
N ILE A 101 5.02 3.95 5.66
CA ILE A 101 3.68 3.53 6.07
C ILE A 101 2.74 4.73 5.99
N ALA A 102 1.69 4.60 5.18
CA ALA A 102 0.56 5.51 5.16
C ALA A 102 -0.64 4.84 5.82
N VAL A 103 -1.52 5.65 6.42
CA VAL A 103 -2.78 5.17 7.01
C VAL A 103 -3.94 5.98 6.43
N ALA A 104 -5.03 5.30 6.08
CA ALA A 104 -6.32 5.95 5.88
C ALA A 104 -7.15 5.81 7.15
N VAL A 105 -7.59 6.94 7.68
CA VAL A 105 -8.48 7.03 8.84
C VAL A 105 -9.65 7.94 8.49
N HIS A 106 -10.79 7.69 9.13
CA HIS A 106 -11.90 8.63 9.10
C HIS A 106 -11.69 9.69 10.18
N GLY A 107 -11.90 10.95 9.83
CA GLY A 107 -11.77 12.07 10.75
C GLY A 107 -12.55 13.28 10.28
N PHE A 108 -12.91 14.14 11.22
CA PHE A 108 -13.57 15.42 10.95
C PHE A 108 -12.93 16.48 11.84
N VAL A 109 -12.53 17.60 11.22
CA VAL A 109 -11.91 18.74 11.91
C VAL A 109 -12.90 19.90 11.86
N ALA A 110 -13.24 20.45 13.03
CA ALA A 110 -14.10 21.60 13.17
C ALA A 110 -13.67 22.44 14.38
N GLU A 111 -14.17 23.68 14.44
CA GLU A 111 -13.99 24.52 15.61
C GLU A 111 -14.58 23.87 16.87
N PRO A 112 -13.95 24.07 18.04
CA PRO A 112 -14.51 23.59 19.30
C PRO A 112 -15.88 24.21 19.53
N THR A 113 -16.95 23.41 19.54
CA THR A 113 -18.28 23.91 19.92
C THR A 113 -18.34 24.09 21.45
N PRO A 114 -18.65 25.29 21.98
CA PRO A 114 -18.85 25.46 23.41
C PRO A 114 -20.10 24.69 23.89
N GLY A 115 -19.93 23.86 24.92
CA GLY A 115 -20.97 22.95 25.47
C GLY A 115 -20.38 21.56 25.76
N PRO A 116 -21.16 20.59 26.29
CA PRO A 116 -20.74 19.19 26.40
C PRO A 116 -20.71 18.56 25.00
N GLY A 117 -19.84 19.07 24.12
CA GLY A 117 -19.56 18.50 22.82
C GLY A 117 -18.98 17.11 23.00
N ARG A 118 -19.57 16.11 22.35
CA ARG A 118 -19.01 14.75 22.31
C ARG A 118 -17.60 14.85 21.75
N ARG A 119 -16.60 14.73 22.61
CA ARG A 119 -15.17 14.76 22.27
C ARG A 119 -14.68 13.49 21.58
N THR A 120 -15.57 12.54 21.30
CA THR A 120 -15.20 11.23 20.75
C THR A 120 -16.22 10.80 19.71
N TRP A 121 -15.75 10.63 18.47
CA TRP A 121 -16.35 9.68 17.54
C TRP A 121 -16.11 8.28 18.10
N SER A 122 -17.07 7.75 18.87
CA SER A 122 -17.05 6.32 19.20
C SER A 122 -17.52 5.56 17.97
N THR A 123 -16.62 4.85 17.29
CA THR A 123 -17.06 3.76 16.42
C THR A 123 -17.61 2.67 17.34
N SER A 124 -18.90 2.76 17.65
CA SER A 124 -19.63 1.66 18.29
C SER A 124 -19.56 0.49 17.31
N THR A 125 -18.77 -0.52 17.65
CA THR A 125 -18.80 -1.81 16.98
C THR A 125 -20.12 -2.47 17.40
N ALA A 126 -21.04 -2.62 16.45
CA ALA A 126 -22.10 -3.61 16.53
C ALA A 126 -21.54 -4.94 16.00
#